data_AF-A0A0G1YZM0-F1
#
_entry.id   AF-A0A0G1YZM0-F1
#
_cell.length_a   1.000
_cell.length_b   1.000
_cell.length_c   1.000
_cell.angle_alpha   90.00
_cell.angle_beta   90.00
_cell.angle_gamma   90.00
#
_symmetry.space_group_name_H-M   'P 1'
#
loop_
_entity.id
_entity.type
_entity.pdbx_description
1 polymer ?
#
loop_
_entity_poly.entity_id
_entity_poly.type
_entity_poly.pdbx_seq_one_letter_code
_entity_poly.pdbx_strand_id
1 'polypeptide(L)'
;DPIRDYPAIQYNVNQARMNPGVVVERSLAFARDFLDGKISSTTFSYLGPRSTTTTNETTTIDQILNPIPRSKVRLRPWLEDFYHESDADAGRPSGAKKVRLQIDAAERVDNNGWLLWNAANIYTEDALKKE
;
A
#
# COMPACT_ATOMS: atom_id res chain seq x y z
N ASP A 1 7.00 -9.36 -3.38
CA ASP A 1 5.64 -9.91 -3.45
C ASP A 1 5.64 -10.95 -4.55
N PRO A 2 5.71 -12.24 -4.19
CA PRO A 2 5.76 -13.35 -5.15
C PRO A 2 4.54 -13.40 -6.07
N ILE A 3 3.41 -12.82 -5.67
CA ILE A 3 2.16 -12.85 -6.45
C ILE A 3 2.23 -11.86 -7.63
N ARG A 4 2.98 -10.77 -7.50
CA ARG A 4 3.05 -9.66 -8.47
C ARG A 4 4.45 -9.45 -9.06
N ASP A 5 5.34 -10.43 -8.88
CA ASP A 5 6.76 -10.35 -9.28
C ASP A 5 7.49 -9.11 -8.77
N TYR A 6 7.03 -8.55 -7.65
CA TYR A 6 7.72 -7.42 -7.09
C TYR A 6 8.90 -7.87 -6.22
N PRO A 7 10.07 -7.18 -6.25
CA PRO A 7 11.17 -7.50 -5.35
C PRO A 7 10.76 -7.32 -3.89
N ALA A 8 11.38 -8.11 -3.00
CA ALA A 8 11.28 -7.89 -1.56
C ALA A 8 11.91 -6.54 -1.22
N ILE A 9 11.19 -5.72 -0.44
CA ILE A 9 11.67 -4.41 -0.02
C ILE A 9 11.61 -4.37 1.50
N GLN A 10 12.73 -4.02 2.12
CA GLN A 10 12.82 -3.72 3.54
C GLN A 10 13.30 -2.28 3.69
N TYR A 11 12.34 -1.37 3.82
CA TYR A 11 12.65 0.04 4.08
C TYR A 11 12.71 0.28 5.58
N ASN A 12 13.75 0.98 6.02
CA ASN A 12 13.68 1.72 7.26
C ASN A 12 12.78 2.96 7.09
N VAL A 13 12.51 3.66 8.20
CA VAL A 13 11.61 4.83 8.21
C VAL A 13 12.04 5.91 7.20
N ASN A 14 13.33 6.19 7.10
CA ASN A 14 13.84 7.22 6.19
C ASN A 14 13.67 6.81 4.72
N GLN A 15 13.95 5.54 4.40
CA GLN A 15 13.75 5.00 3.06
C GLN A 15 12.27 4.97 2.67
N ALA A 16 11.37 4.66 3.60
CA ALA A 16 9.93 4.69 3.36
C ALA A 16 9.44 6.12 3.06
N ARG A 17 9.92 7.11 3.82
CA ARG A 17 9.63 8.54 3.58
C ARG A 17 10.17 9.05 2.24
N MET A 18 11.30 8.51 1.77
CA MET A 18 11.84 8.80 0.44
C MET A 18 11.00 8.23 -0.70
N ASN A 19 10.23 7.17 -0.44
CA ASN A 19 9.51 6.40 -1.45
C ASN A 19 8.02 6.27 -1.11
N PRO A 20 7.28 7.39 -0.94
CA PRO A 20 5.89 7.35 -0.49
C PRO A 20 4.99 6.59 -1.47
N GLY A 21 5.23 6.72 -2.79
CA GLY A 21 4.49 5.97 -3.80
C GLY A 21 4.67 4.45 -3.68
N VAL A 22 5.89 3.97 -3.41
CA VAL A 22 6.14 2.53 -3.22
C VAL A 22 5.43 2.01 -1.98
N VAL A 23 5.44 2.78 -0.88
CA VAL A 23 4.72 2.40 0.35
C VAL A 23 3.22 2.28 0.10
N VAL A 24 2.61 3.24 -0.59
CA VAL A 24 1.18 3.20 -0.95
C VAL A 24 0.89 2.01 -1.88
N GLU A 25 1.68 1.85 -2.95
CA GLU A 25 1.49 0.78 -3.93
C GLU A 25 1.56 -0.61 -3.27
N ARG A 26 2.58 -0.86 -2.43
CA ARG A 26 2.75 -2.16 -1.77
C ARG A 26 1.67 -2.42 -0.73
N SER A 27 1.26 -1.40 0.01
CA SER A 27 0.16 -1.50 0.98
C SER A 27 -1.16 -1.88 0.29
N LEU A 28 -1.47 -1.23 -0.84
CA LEU A 28 -2.70 -1.50 -1.58
C LEU A 28 -2.67 -2.83 -2.32
N ALA A 29 -1.53 -3.20 -2.90
CA ALA A 29 -1.35 -4.50 -3.53
C ALA A 29 -1.61 -5.63 -2.53
N PHE A 30 -1.02 -5.52 -1.35
CA PHE A 30 -1.27 -6.45 -0.25
C PHE A 30 -2.74 -6.50 0.15
N ALA A 31 -3.39 -5.33 0.33
CA ALA A 31 -4.81 -5.27 0.67
C ALA A 31 -5.69 -5.93 -0.40
N ARG A 32 -5.38 -5.72 -1.68
CA ARG A 32 -6.09 -6.34 -2.80
C ARG A 32 -5.90 -7.85 -2.80
N ASP A 33 -4.68 -8.33 -2.64
CA ASP A 33 -4.38 -9.76 -2.64
C ASP A 33 -5.02 -10.47 -1.43
N PHE A 34 -5.16 -9.77 -0.30
CA PHE A 34 -5.97 -10.24 0.83
C PHE A 34 -7.46 -10.33 0.47
N LEU A 35 -8.04 -9.32 -0.19
CA LEU A 35 -9.45 -9.38 -0.60
C LEU A 35 -9.71 -10.44 -1.68
N ASP A 36 -8.73 -10.68 -2.55
CA ASP A 36 -8.78 -11.71 -3.59
C ASP A 36 -8.57 -13.13 -3.05
N GLY A 37 -8.28 -13.29 -1.75
CA GLY A 37 -8.05 -14.61 -1.16
C GLY A 37 -6.66 -15.19 -1.42
N LYS A 38 -5.73 -14.42 -2.03
CA LYS A 38 -4.40 -14.91 -2.42
C LYS A 38 -3.40 -15.00 -1.26
N ILE A 39 -3.62 -14.24 -0.19
CA ILE A 39 -2.84 -14.26 1.06
C ILE A 39 -3.77 -14.40 2.27
N SER A 40 -3.28 -14.84 3.44
CA SER A 40 -4.09 -15.04 4.65
C SER A 40 -3.73 -14.05 5.77
N SER A 41 -4.58 -13.91 6.80
CA SER A 41 -4.27 -13.09 7.98
C SER A 41 -3.13 -13.68 8.82
N THR A 42 -2.85 -14.98 8.71
CA THR A 42 -1.66 -15.59 9.35
C THR A 42 -0.33 -15.11 8.77
N THR A 43 -0.35 -14.47 7.58
CA THR A 43 0.82 -13.89 6.94
C THR A 43 1.26 -12.55 7.57
N PHE A 44 0.55 -12.01 8.58
CA PHE A 44 1.00 -10.87 9.40
C PHE A 44 2.22 -11.17 10.30
N SER A 45 2.78 -12.39 10.24
CA SER A 45 3.90 -12.87 11.06
C SER A 45 5.28 -12.39 10.57
N TYR A 46 5.42 -11.09 10.27
CA TYR A 46 6.70 -10.46 9.92
C TYR A 46 7.21 -9.55 11.04
N LEU A 47 7.33 -10.07 12.27
CA LEU A 47 8.18 -9.54 13.34
C LEU A 47 8.63 -10.71 14.25
N GLY A 48 9.78 -11.33 13.98
CA GLY A 48 10.43 -12.29 14.91
C GLY A 48 10.69 -13.70 14.37
N PRO A 49 11.62 -14.46 14.97
CA PRO A 49 12.24 -15.62 14.36
C PRO A 49 11.25 -16.77 14.19
N ARG A 50 11.16 -17.25 12.95
CA ARG A 50 10.68 -18.57 12.50
C ARG A 50 10.08 -19.43 13.62
N SER A 51 8.80 -19.22 13.89
CA SER A 51 7.93 -20.25 14.48
C SER A 51 6.90 -20.59 13.43
N THR A 52 7.16 -21.67 12.71
CA THR A 52 6.18 -22.35 11.87
C THR A 52 5.12 -22.94 12.79
N THR A 53 4.14 -22.12 13.19
CA THR A 53 2.89 -22.66 13.73
C THR A 53 2.04 -23.02 12.52
N THR A 54 2.18 -24.28 12.08
CA THR A 54 1.28 -24.93 11.14
C THR A 54 -0.12 -24.92 11.76
N THR A 55 -0.93 -23.92 11.44
CA THR A 55 -2.38 -24.11 11.48
C THR A 55 -2.66 -25.15 10.40
N ASN A 56 -3.20 -26.30 10.82
CA ASN A 56 -3.66 -27.38 9.96
C ASN A 56 -4.90 -26.94 9.14
N GLU A 57 -4.79 -25.86 8.37
CA GLU A 57 -5.69 -25.62 7.27
C GLU A 57 -5.12 -26.44 6.11
N THR A 58 -5.75 -27.59 5.83
CA THR A 58 -5.57 -28.28 4.56
C THR A 58 -6.11 -27.35 3.47
N THR A 59 -5.34 -26.34 3.09
CA THR A 59 -5.57 -25.59 1.86
C THR A 59 -5.37 -26.61 0.74
N THR A 60 -6.47 -27.07 0.16
CA THR A 60 -6.40 -28.02 -0.95
C THR A 60 -5.63 -27.37 -2.11
N ILE A 61 -4.93 -28.17 -2.92
CA ILE A 61 -4.17 -27.66 -4.08
C ILE A 61 -5.04 -26.75 -4.96
N ASP A 62 -6.34 -27.04 -5.05
CA ASP A 62 -7.33 -26.24 -5.76
C ASP A 62 -7.48 -24.81 -5.20
N GLN A 63 -7.38 -24.60 -3.89
CA GLN A 63 -7.47 -23.26 -3.30
C GLN A 63 -6.21 -22.41 -3.57
N ILE A 64 -5.06 -23.05 -3.77
CA ILE A 64 -3.82 -22.36 -4.18
C ILE A 64 -3.91 -21.93 -5.64
N LEU A 65 -4.45 -22.80 -6.50
CA LEU A 65 -4.58 -22.53 -7.94
C LEU A 65 -5.78 -21.61 -8.26
N ASN A 66 -6.85 -21.71 -7.48
CA ASN A 66 -8.10 -20.96 -7.65
C ASN A 66 -8.51 -20.30 -6.31
N PRO A 67 -7.85 -19.19 -5.92
CA PRO A 67 -8.19 -18.49 -4.70
C PRO A 67 -9.63 -17.97 -4.76
N ILE A 68 -10.41 -18.26 -3.71
CA ILE A 68 -11.78 -17.78 -3.57
C ILE A 68 -11.72 -16.35 -3.02
N PRO A 69 -12.24 -15.33 -3.74
CA PRO A 69 -12.24 -13.96 -3.24
C PRO A 69 -13.02 -13.85 -1.93
N ARG A 70 -12.42 -13.20 -0.93
CA ARG A 70 -13.10 -12.90 0.35
C ARG A 70 -14.16 -11.83 0.18
N SER A 71 -13.94 -10.89 -0.73
CA SER A 71 -14.87 -9.79 -0.98
C SER A 71 -14.65 -9.15 -2.35
N LYS A 72 -15.73 -8.60 -2.93
CA LYS A 72 -15.72 -7.85 -4.20
C LYS A 72 -15.73 -6.32 -3.98
N VAL A 73 -15.32 -5.86 -2.80
CA VAL A 73 -15.26 -4.43 -2.49
C VAL A 73 -14.21 -3.70 -3.32
N ARG A 74 -14.47 -2.41 -3.55
CA ARG A 74 -13.54 -1.47 -4.20
C ARG A 74 -12.64 -0.84 -3.15
N LEU A 75 -11.34 -0.81 -3.39
CA LEU A 75 -10.39 -0.13 -2.50
C LEU A 75 -10.36 1.37 -2.81
N ARG A 76 -10.49 2.19 -1.78
CA ARG A 76 -10.36 3.66 -1.86
C ARG A 76 -9.50 4.15 -0.69
N PRO A 77 -8.19 4.32 -0.89
CA PRO A 77 -7.31 4.74 0.20
C PRO A 77 -7.55 6.18 0.62
N TRP A 78 -7.27 6.46 1.89
CA TRP A 78 -6.99 7.81 2.38
C TRP A 78 -5.51 8.11 2.18
N LEU A 79 -5.22 9.17 1.41
CA LEU A 79 -3.88 9.64 1.11
C LEU A 79 -3.59 10.89 1.93
N GLU A 80 -2.34 10.99 2.41
CA GLU A 80 -1.90 12.07 3.27
C GLU A 80 -1.41 13.27 2.45
N ASP A 81 -1.88 14.47 2.77
CA ASP A 81 -1.43 15.75 2.19
C ASP A 81 -0.73 16.65 3.20
N PHE A 82 0.02 16.06 4.14
CA PHE A 82 0.74 16.83 5.14
C PHE A 82 2.06 17.34 4.57
N TYR A 83 2.36 18.61 4.85
CA TYR A 83 3.68 19.18 4.62
C TYR A 83 4.58 18.94 5.83
N HIS A 84 5.54 18.02 5.69
CA HIS A 84 6.54 17.75 6.72
C HIS A 84 7.80 18.56 6.42
N GLU A 85 8.06 19.61 7.21
CA GLU A 85 9.26 20.44 7.07
C GLU A 85 10.55 19.60 7.11
N SER A 86 10.63 18.67 8.07
CA SER A 86 11.77 17.75 8.17
C SER A 86 12.01 16.88 6.94
N ASP A 87 10.98 16.59 6.14
CA ASP A 87 11.11 15.87 4.88
C ASP A 87 11.66 16.81 3.80
N ALA A 88 11.18 18.05 3.75
CA ALA A 88 11.68 19.07 2.83
C ALA A 88 13.17 19.41 3.08
N ASP A 89 13.55 19.64 4.34
CA ASP A 89 14.92 19.99 4.75
C ASP A 89 15.92 18.88 4.40
N ALA A 90 15.47 17.62 4.48
CA ALA A 90 16.27 16.47 4.16
C ALA A 90 16.18 16.05 2.68
N GLY A 91 15.58 16.88 1.82
CA GLY A 91 15.46 16.64 0.37
C GLY A 91 14.54 15.46 0.00
N ARG A 92 13.66 15.05 0.90
CA ARG A 92 12.67 14.00 0.65
C ARG A 92 11.45 14.57 -0.08
N PRO A 93 10.64 13.72 -0.76
CA PRO A 93 9.42 14.20 -1.38
C PRO A 93 8.50 14.87 -0.35
N SER A 94 8.10 16.11 -0.61
CA SER A 94 7.18 16.91 0.20
C SER A 94 6.15 17.61 -0.69
N GLY A 95 5.09 18.14 -0.07
CA GLY A 95 4.01 18.88 -0.75
C GLY A 95 3.44 18.16 -1.96
N ALA A 96 3.24 18.91 -3.06
CA ALA A 96 2.59 18.41 -4.27
C ALA A 96 3.27 17.15 -4.85
N LYS A 97 4.61 17.11 -4.83
CA LYS A 97 5.39 15.97 -5.33
C LYS A 97 5.07 14.70 -4.54
N LYS A 98 5.02 14.79 -3.21
CA LYS A 98 4.68 13.65 -2.35
C LYS A 98 3.25 13.18 -2.60
N VAL A 99 2.30 14.11 -2.69
CA VAL A 99 0.89 13.79 -2.94
C VAL A 99 0.71 13.11 -4.29
N ARG A 100 1.32 13.64 -5.36
CA ARG A 100 1.24 13.04 -6.70
C ARG A 100 1.79 11.61 -6.72
N LEU A 101 2.93 11.36 -6.07
CA LEU A 101 3.50 10.01 -5.95
C LEU A 101 2.54 9.02 -5.27
N GLN A 102 1.80 9.46 -4.24
CA GLN A 102 0.80 8.64 -3.57
C GLN A 102 -0.42 8.39 -4.47
N ILE A 103 -0.91 9.42 -5.18
CA ILE A 103 -2.03 9.30 -6.09
C ILE A 103 -1.69 8.33 -7.24
N ASP A 104 -0.53 8.51 -7.88
CA ASP A 104 -0.08 7.63 -8.97
C ASP A 104 0.01 6.17 -8.52
N ALA A 105 0.47 5.95 -7.29
CA ALA A 105 0.53 4.62 -6.69
C ALA A 105 -0.86 4.02 -6.45
N ALA A 106 -1.80 4.80 -5.95
CA ALA A 106 -3.19 4.36 -5.77
C ALA A 106 -3.83 4.01 -7.13
N GLU A 107 -3.73 4.90 -8.12
CA GLU A 107 -4.28 4.72 -9.47
C GLU A 107 -3.68 3.50 -10.18
N ARG A 108 -2.40 3.17 -9.93
CA ARG A 108 -1.73 1.99 -10.51
C ARG A 108 -2.24 0.66 -9.95
N VAL A 109 -2.55 0.60 -8.66
CA VAL A 109 -3.00 -0.65 -8.02
C VAL A 109 -4.49 -0.88 -8.27
N ASP A 110 -5.30 0.14 -8.01
CA ASP A 110 -6.74 0.06 -8.17
C ASP A 110 -7.29 1.43 -8.53
N ASN A 111 -7.77 1.60 -9.77
CA ASN A 111 -8.26 2.88 -10.28
C ASN A 111 -9.70 3.17 -9.83
N ASN A 112 -10.05 2.80 -8.60
CA ASN A 112 -11.38 2.93 -8.01
C ASN A 112 -11.59 4.27 -7.29
N GLY A 113 -10.57 5.13 -7.29
CA GLY A 113 -10.54 6.43 -6.61
C GLY A 113 -9.83 6.39 -5.26
N TRP A 114 -9.65 7.57 -4.68
CA TRP A 114 -8.93 7.80 -3.42
C TRP A 114 -9.49 9.07 -2.77
N LEU A 115 -9.17 9.29 -1.49
CA LEU A 115 -9.56 10.47 -0.73
C LEU A 115 -8.30 11.17 -0.22
N LEU A 116 -8.25 12.49 -0.32
CA LEU A 116 -7.18 13.28 0.26
C LEU A 116 -7.57 13.72 1.66
N TRP A 117 -6.64 13.64 2.60
CA TRP A 117 -6.86 14.14 3.95
C TRP A 117 -5.69 15.01 4.41
N ASN A 118 -6.03 16.21 4.88
CA ASN A 118 -5.13 17.11 5.58
C ASN A 118 -5.74 17.50 6.94
N ALA A 119 -5.00 17.37 8.04
CA ALA A 119 -5.48 17.72 9.39
C ALA A 119 -5.73 19.23 9.56
N ALA A 120 -5.01 20.08 8.81
CA ALA A 120 -5.24 21.51 8.73
C ALA A 120 -6.34 21.90 7.73
N ASN A 121 -6.93 20.92 7.02
CA ASN A 121 -7.92 21.11 5.96
C ASN A 121 -7.45 22.06 4.83
N ILE A 122 -6.13 22.07 4.57
CA ILE A 122 -5.49 22.78 3.47
C ILE A 122 -5.04 21.74 2.45
N TYR A 123 -5.44 21.88 1.19
CA TYR A 123 -5.17 20.86 0.18
C TYR A 123 -4.26 21.40 -0.92
N THR A 124 -3.30 20.58 -1.34
CA THR A 124 -2.32 20.90 -2.36
C THR A 124 -2.91 20.67 -3.75
N GLU A 125 -3.48 21.72 -4.33
CA GLU A 125 -4.11 21.68 -5.66
C GLU A 125 -3.14 21.28 -6.78
N ASP A 126 -1.85 21.62 -6.65
CA ASP A 126 -0.82 21.34 -7.66
C ASP A 126 -0.61 19.84 -7.93
N ALA A 127 -1.05 18.96 -7.02
CA ALA A 127 -0.98 17.51 -7.21
C ALA A 127 -2.19 16.95 -7.99
N LEU A 128 -3.24 17.75 -8.17
CA LEU A 128 -4.53 17.35 -8.72
C LEU A 128 -4.61 17.63 -10.22
N LYS A 129 -5.35 16.78 -10.94
CA LYS A 129 -5.72 17.02 -12.34
C LYS A 129 -6.91 18.00 -12.35
N LYS A 130 -6.86 19.03 -13.21
CA LYS A 130 -8.00 19.92 -13.45
C LYS A 130 -9.04 19.21 -14.32
N GLU A 131 -10.31 19.53 -14.10
CA GLU A 131 -11.43 19.09 -14.94
C GLU A 131 -11.48 19.84 -16.28
#